data_AF-A0AAJ6KV47-F1
#
_entry.id   AF-A0AAJ6KV47-F1
#
_cell.length_a   1.000
_cell.length_b   1.000
_cell.length_c   1.000
_cell.angle_alpha   90.00
_cell.angle_beta   90.00
_cell.angle_gamma   90.00
#
_symmetry.space_group_name_H-M   'P 1'
#
loop_
_entity.id
_entity.type
_entity.pdbx_description
1 polymer ?
#
loop_
_entity_poly.entity_id
_entity_poly.type
_entity_poly.pdbx_seq_one_letter_code
_entity_poly.pdbx_strand_id
1 'polypeptide(L)'
;MLPSAQKVILIEVIKTWILQRSNYVLVCPPMNGERQVIEFLTSERAIYEVIGDHFHKLAIASLDTADFKTEMVFAKSVARSWAVEDEIADEQDPRSVLELACAAVTKQGRVPILIVHRFHEALDKLGEDIGSALRDLEHSHYLKTVVTMPVSLTVLRERWEAMESNKAPFLASDWGQGHRNKVLKGYSFAEIVAIGISKNIDVVGCEVLFKSSGGVVGVVDLLVDEVSGKRGRGLTLYLQQRSPEICKRLLDWLDPINTSNTYKKSLVSLLNSSFYPTALAFVMDHDWKPILLNKEGSLGFEMLAWAAASLIAKSADPTWSKTLMMLYQDENFDAAVNMIEVLYGADKINGSYWIALRDLTLFCKFTNDVFSNSDQWAAARRKLNKLLSSNALPQQVSKCFTSLECWKPISELLSDFLSCKKIQPELRIENFVCESGKRENILPFLQLLSLRLDAAESHDTFHALQSVMTAPESLLQVYAFFELNICFWKFPGLSGDMDKKLVEFAKKPYSIRPGLLGYSDLAHLIALYGEMGSVPNCLISGADELSNVLSKYEVRKESSHSTAFAEAVTCQQYREFLGGLIERYFEVLSISSTNKTLISPVSCVLELLMYAPRAPIAVSMRS
;
A
#
# COMPACT_ATOMS: atom_id res chain seq x y z
N MET A 1 24.47 25.55 2.81
CA MET A 1 23.92 26.65 1.96
C MET A 1 22.51 26.97 2.43
N LEU A 2 22.10 28.24 2.56
CA LEU A 2 20.69 28.54 2.90
C LEU A 2 19.80 28.38 1.65
N PRO A 3 18.72 27.58 1.69
CA PRO A 3 17.80 27.44 0.57
C PRO A 3 17.17 28.78 0.15
N SER A 4 16.99 28.97 -1.15
CA SER A 4 16.46 30.18 -1.76
C SER A 4 15.03 30.47 -1.27
N ALA A 5 14.20 29.43 -1.14
CA ALA A 5 12.84 29.56 -0.62
C ALA A 5 12.82 30.04 0.85
N GLN A 6 13.76 29.57 1.67
CA GLN A 6 13.92 30.08 3.04
C GLN A 6 14.38 31.53 3.03
N LYS A 7 15.41 31.85 2.23
CA LYS A 7 15.94 33.21 2.10
C LYS A 7 14.87 34.24 1.74
N VAL A 8 13.93 33.90 0.84
CA VAL A 8 12.81 34.77 0.47
C VAL A 8 11.92 35.09 1.69
N ILE A 9 11.58 34.08 2.50
CA ILE A 9 10.79 34.26 3.73
C ILE A 9 11.56 35.12 4.74
N LEU A 10 12.86 34.88 4.92
CA LEU A 10 13.65 35.64 5.89
C LEU A 10 13.81 37.11 5.47
N ILE A 11 13.97 37.38 4.17
CA ILE A 11 13.95 38.75 3.64
C ILE A 11 12.59 39.42 3.89
N GLU A 12 11.48 38.70 3.73
CA GLU A 12 10.14 39.21 4.06
C GLU A 12 10.03 39.59 5.54
N VAL A 13 10.51 38.72 6.45
CA VAL A 13 10.52 38.97 7.90
C VAL A 13 11.36 40.19 8.27
N ILE A 14 12.59 40.30 7.73
CA ILE A 14 13.48 41.43 8.01
C ILE A 14 12.85 42.75 7.52
N LYS A 15 12.24 42.74 6.33
CA LYS A 15 11.53 43.92 5.79
C LYS A 15 10.38 44.38 6.67
N THR A 16 9.75 43.49 7.44
CA THR A 16 8.66 43.89 8.34
C THR A 16 9.14 44.49 9.66
N TRP A 17 10.42 44.36 10.03
CA TRP A 17 10.94 44.95 11.28
C TRP A 17 10.89 46.48 11.32
N ILE A 18 10.90 47.15 10.17
CA ILE A 18 10.70 48.60 10.07
C ILE A 18 9.21 49.01 10.09
N LEU A 19 8.29 48.04 10.09
CA LEU A 19 6.85 48.28 10.13
C LEU A 19 6.29 48.13 11.55
N GLN A 20 5.06 48.60 11.77
CA GLN A 20 4.42 48.53 13.09
C GLN A 20 4.17 47.10 13.58
N ARG A 21 3.96 46.11 12.71
CA ARG A 21 3.74 44.71 13.08
C ARG A 21 4.72 43.78 12.38
N SER A 22 5.39 42.92 13.16
CA SER A 22 6.29 41.90 12.62
C SER A 22 6.45 40.73 13.58
N ASN A 23 5.39 39.94 13.74
CA ASN A 23 5.37 38.80 14.64
C ASN A 23 5.16 37.52 13.82
N TYR A 24 6.15 36.63 13.85
CA TYR A 24 6.22 35.45 12.98
C TYR A 24 6.51 34.18 13.76
N VAL A 25 5.80 33.14 13.35
CA VAL A 25 6.10 31.75 13.71
C VAL A 25 6.66 31.07 12.48
N LEU A 26 7.94 30.73 12.53
CA LEU A 26 8.64 29.99 11.48
C LEU A 26 8.53 28.50 11.78
N VAL A 27 7.68 27.81 11.02
CA VAL A 27 7.57 26.35 11.09
C VAL A 27 8.78 25.75 10.38
N CYS A 28 9.71 25.24 11.17
CA CYS A 28 10.96 24.63 10.74
C CYS A 28 10.96 23.14 11.12
N PRO A 29 10.59 22.24 10.19
CA PRO A 29 10.67 20.81 10.45
C PRO A 29 12.07 20.41 10.94
N PRO A 30 12.19 19.37 11.77
CA PRO A 30 13.48 18.83 12.17
C PRO A 30 14.40 18.61 10.97
N MET A 31 15.69 18.90 11.14
CA MET A 31 16.71 18.79 10.08
C MET A 31 16.54 19.77 8.90
N ASN A 32 15.63 20.74 8.93
CA ASN A 32 15.44 21.66 7.81
C ASN A 32 16.20 23.00 7.91
N GLY A 33 17.39 22.98 8.52
CA GLY A 33 18.32 24.11 8.47
C GLY A 33 18.04 25.29 9.42
N GLU A 34 17.43 25.03 10.59
CA GLU A 34 17.11 26.06 11.59
C GLU A 34 18.33 26.93 11.94
N ARG A 35 19.51 26.32 12.15
CA ARG A 35 20.73 27.05 12.48
C ARG A 35 21.08 28.09 11.43
N GLN A 36 21.04 27.73 10.15
CA GLN A 36 21.35 28.63 9.04
C GLN A 36 20.30 29.74 8.92
N VAL A 37 19.04 29.46 9.28
CA VAL A 37 17.96 30.45 9.32
C VAL A 37 18.21 31.49 10.40
N ILE A 38 18.59 31.05 11.61
CA ILE A 38 18.92 31.95 12.71
C ILE A 38 20.17 32.78 12.40
N GLU A 39 21.23 32.15 11.90
CA GLU A 39 22.45 32.84 11.48
C GLU A 39 22.17 33.93 10.43
N PHE A 40 21.20 33.70 9.52
CA PHE A 40 20.80 34.73 8.55
C PHE A 40 20.00 35.87 9.18
N LEU A 41 19.10 35.57 10.12
CA LEU A 41 18.29 36.58 10.81
C LEU A 41 19.09 37.44 11.80
N THR A 42 20.26 36.98 12.25
CA THR A 42 21.13 37.74 13.17
C THR A 42 22.37 38.33 12.48
N SER A 43 22.60 38.00 11.21
CA SER A 43 23.75 38.51 10.46
C SER A 43 23.58 40.00 10.13
N GLU A 44 24.46 40.84 10.68
CA GLU A 44 24.50 42.28 10.40
C GLU A 44 24.55 42.57 8.90
N ARG A 45 25.40 41.83 8.17
CA ARG A 45 25.53 41.95 6.72
C ARG A 45 24.22 41.64 6.01
N ALA A 46 23.57 40.52 6.34
CA ALA A 46 22.33 40.11 5.68
C ALA A 46 21.20 41.12 5.95
N ILE A 47 21.10 41.62 7.19
CA ILE A 47 20.08 42.59 7.57
C ILE A 47 20.32 43.93 6.86
N TYR A 48 21.57 44.42 6.86
CA TYR A 48 21.96 45.64 6.17
C TYR A 48 21.66 45.58 4.67
N GLU A 49 21.93 44.44 4.01
CA GLU A 49 21.58 44.22 2.60
C GLU A 49 20.07 44.34 2.32
N VAL A 50 19.20 44.12 3.33
CA VAL A 50 17.74 44.12 3.17
C VAL A 50 17.08 45.45 3.53
N ILE A 51 17.52 46.11 4.62
CA ILE A 51 16.89 47.35 5.13
C ILE A 51 17.84 48.55 5.24
N GLY A 52 19.10 48.41 4.82
CA GLY A 52 20.11 49.46 4.83
C GLY A 52 20.36 50.00 6.24
N ASP A 53 20.53 51.32 6.34
CA ASP A 53 20.90 52.01 7.57
C ASP A 53 19.89 51.87 8.72
N HIS A 54 18.65 51.43 8.44
CA HIS A 54 17.67 51.10 9.48
C HIS A 54 18.17 49.99 10.43
N PHE A 55 19.10 49.15 9.97
CA PHE A 55 19.76 48.13 10.79
C PHE A 55 20.31 48.68 12.10
N HIS A 56 20.93 49.88 12.10
CA HIS A 56 21.52 50.49 13.29
C HIS A 56 20.50 50.90 14.35
N LYS A 57 19.20 50.91 14.00
CA LYS A 57 18.10 51.17 14.94
C LYS A 57 17.53 49.89 15.54
N LEU A 58 18.06 48.72 15.22
CA LEU A 58 17.54 47.46 15.74
C LEU A 58 18.27 47.07 17.03
N ALA A 59 17.54 46.49 17.98
CA ALA A 59 18.09 45.78 19.11
C ALA A 59 17.63 44.32 19.02
N ILE A 60 18.52 43.40 18.69
CA ILE A 60 18.19 42.00 18.43
C ILE A 60 18.64 41.14 19.60
N ALA A 61 17.69 40.46 20.23
CA ALA A 61 17.95 39.38 21.17
C ALA A 61 17.67 38.06 20.48
N SER A 62 18.66 37.17 20.44
CA SER A 62 18.55 35.84 19.84
C SER A 62 18.94 34.81 20.89
N LEU A 63 17.97 34.00 21.31
CA LEU A 63 18.12 33.09 22.44
C LEU A 63 17.77 31.67 22.03
N ASP A 64 18.68 30.73 22.32
CA ASP A 64 18.37 29.32 22.25
C ASP A 64 17.70 28.86 23.55
N THR A 65 16.70 27.99 23.45
CA THR A 65 16.06 27.39 24.63
C THR A 65 17.01 26.67 25.57
N ALA A 66 18.17 26.22 25.09
CA ALA A 66 19.22 25.65 25.92
C ALA A 66 19.88 26.69 26.84
N ASP A 67 19.84 27.98 26.47
CA ASP A 67 20.52 29.06 27.18
C ASP A 67 19.76 29.52 28.43
N PHE A 68 18.46 29.18 28.55
CA PHE A 68 17.65 29.55 29.71
C PHE A 68 16.92 28.35 30.32
N LYS A 69 16.96 28.28 31.66
CA LYS A 69 16.28 27.26 32.47
C LYS A 69 15.10 27.80 33.27
N THR A 70 15.02 29.11 33.45
CA THR A 70 13.97 29.80 34.21
C THR A 70 13.57 31.09 33.50
N GLU A 71 12.37 31.59 33.80
CA GLU A 71 11.84 32.85 33.26
C GLU A 71 12.76 34.05 33.55
N MET A 72 13.35 34.08 34.75
CA MET A 72 14.29 35.13 35.15
C MET A 72 15.56 35.10 34.30
N VAL A 73 16.12 33.91 34.04
CA VAL A 73 17.30 33.78 33.18
C VAL A 73 16.97 34.21 31.76
N PHE A 74 15.78 33.86 31.27
CA PHE A 74 15.28 34.32 29.98
C PHE A 74 15.21 35.85 29.91
N ALA A 75 14.51 36.50 30.85
CA ALA A 75 14.32 37.94 30.88
C ALA A 75 15.65 38.71 30.96
N LYS A 76 16.57 38.29 31.84
CA LYS A 76 17.90 38.90 31.97
C LYS A 76 18.76 38.70 30.71
N SER A 77 18.65 37.55 30.05
CA SER A 77 19.38 37.29 28.79
C SER A 77 18.87 38.14 27.63
N VAL A 78 17.56 38.43 27.58
CA VAL A 78 16.98 39.38 26.63
C VAL A 78 17.56 40.79 26.87
N ALA A 79 17.52 41.27 28.11
CA ALA A 79 18.04 42.60 28.46
C ALA A 79 19.55 42.74 28.17
N ARG A 80 20.33 41.70 28.47
CA ARG A 80 21.76 41.61 28.09
C ARG A 80 21.97 41.77 26.59
N SER A 81 21.21 41.02 25.79
CA SER A 81 21.36 41.03 24.34
C SER A 81 20.99 42.39 23.73
N TRP A 82 20.07 43.12 24.38
CA TRP A 82 19.72 44.48 24.00
C TRP A 82 20.66 45.56 24.57
N ALA A 83 21.61 45.20 25.42
CA ALA A 83 22.53 46.10 26.11
C ALA A 83 21.81 47.15 26.99
N VAL A 84 20.89 46.67 27.85
CA VAL A 84 20.12 47.48 28.81
C VAL A 84 20.09 46.83 30.21
N GLU A 85 21.21 46.22 30.61
CA GLU A 85 21.31 45.51 31.90
C GLU A 85 21.26 46.46 33.11
N ASP A 86 21.77 47.67 32.96
CA ASP A 86 21.85 48.66 34.04
C ASP A 86 20.44 49.14 34.46
N GLU A 87 19.51 49.17 33.51
CA GLU A 87 18.13 49.61 33.66
C GLU A 87 17.26 48.60 34.42
N ILE A 88 17.75 47.37 34.59
CA ILE A 88 17.04 46.27 35.25
C ILE A 88 17.80 45.72 36.47
N ALA A 89 18.91 46.35 36.87
CA ALA A 89 19.89 45.77 37.80
C ALA A 89 19.29 45.29 39.14
N ASP A 90 18.30 46.02 39.66
CA ASP A 90 17.67 45.73 40.95
C ASP A 90 16.36 44.91 40.84
N GLU A 91 15.87 44.64 39.62
CA GLU A 91 14.58 43.98 39.41
C GLU A 91 14.69 42.44 39.51
N GLN A 92 13.73 41.83 40.20
CA GLN A 92 13.67 40.38 40.47
C GLN A 92 12.36 39.72 40.02
N ASP A 93 11.43 40.48 39.43
CA ASP A 93 10.27 39.94 38.72
C ASP A 93 10.57 39.83 37.21
N PRO A 94 10.51 38.62 36.60
CA PRO A 94 10.90 38.44 35.20
C PRO A 94 10.00 39.21 34.22
N ARG A 95 8.73 39.45 34.56
CA ARG A 95 7.82 40.29 33.77
C ARG A 95 8.30 41.75 33.78
N SER A 96 8.51 42.31 34.97
CA SER A 96 9.00 43.68 35.14
C SER A 96 10.36 43.90 34.45
N VAL A 97 11.25 42.90 34.50
CA VAL A 97 12.52 42.93 33.75
C VAL A 97 12.28 43.10 32.24
N LEU A 98 11.38 42.31 31.65
CA LEU A 98 11.10 42.41 30.20
C LEU A 98 10.45 43.74 29.83
N GLU A 99 9.53 44.25 30.66
CA GLU A 99 8.86 45.53 30.45
C GLU A 99 9.84 46.70 30.49
N LEU A 100 10.69 46.76 31.53
CA LEU A 100 11.73 47.78 31.67
C LEU A 100 12.76 47.72 30.54
N ALA A 101 13.22 46.53 30.18
CA ALA A 101 14.19 46.35 29.09
C ALA A 101 13.63 46.82 27.74
N CYS A 102 12.38 46.45 27.42
CA CYS A 102 11.72 46.85 26.18
C CYS A 102 11.46 48.37 26.12
N ALA A 103 11.04 48.95 27.24
CA ALA A 103 10.87 50.40 27.39
C ALA A 103 12.19 51.15 27.22
N ALA A 104 13.29 50.64 27.79
CA ALA A 104 14.63 51.22 27.65
C ALA A 104 15.10 51.24 26.19
N VAL A 105 14.97 50.12 25.46
CA VAL A 105 15.30 50.03 24.03
C VAL A 105 14.49 51.05 23.22
N THR A 106 13.19 51.13 23.47
CA THR A 106 12.29 52.05 22.77
C THR A 106 12.63 53.51 23.08
N LYS A 107 12.97 53.83 24.34
CA LYS A 107 13.40 55.17 24.77
C LYS A 107 14.71 55.61 24.11
N GLN A 108 15.59 54.67 23.79
CA GLN A 108 16.81 54.92 23.00
C GLN A 108 16.54 55.07 21.50
N GLY A 109 15.28 55.04 21.06
CA GLY A 109 14.89 55.16 19.65
C GLY A 109 15.19 53.91 18.83
N ARG A 110 15.45 52.77 19.48
CA ARG A 110 15.70 51.48 18.85
C ARG A 110 14.43 50.62 18.81
N VAL A 111 14.38 49.65 17.91
CA VAL A 111 13.28 48.69 17.75
C VAL A 111 13.67 47.37 18.42
N PRO A 112 12.93 46.92 19.47
CA PRO A 112 13.21 45.66 20.13
C PRO A 112 12.75 44.48 19.26
N ILE A 113 13.67 43.55 19.02
CA ILE A 113 13.45 42.30 18.28
C ILE A 113 13.88 41.13 19.15
N LEU A 114 12.97 40.17 19.31
CA LEU A 114 13.21 38.93 20.04
C LEU A 114 13.09 37.73 19.08
N ILE A 115 14.16 36.95 19.00
CA ILE A 115 14.24 35.71 18.24
C ILE A 115 14.44 34.56 19.22
N VAL A 116 13.52 33.59 19.25
CA VAL A 116 13.65 32.41 20.13
C VAL A 116 13.71 31.14 19.29
N HIS A 117 14.80 30.40 19.45
CA HIS A 117 15.03 29.14 18.76
C HIS A 117 14.26 28.01 19.45
N ARG A 118 13.82 27.00 18.71
CA ARG A 118 13.20 25.79 19.26
C ARG A 118 12.14 26.09 20.33
N PHE A 119 11.29 27.07 20.07
CA PHE A 119 10.35 27.63 21.05
C PHE A 119 9.42 26.59 21.68
N HIS A 120 9.12 25.50 20.97
CA HIS A 120 8.41 24.34 21.52
C HIS A 120 9.05 23.76 22.80
N GLU A 121 10.36 23.84 22.99
CA GLU A 121 11.06 23.46 24.23
C GLU A 121 11.00 24.54 25.32
N ALA A 122 10.66 25.79 24.96
CA ALA A 122 10.50 26.90 25.90
C ALA A 122 9.15 26.82 26.63
N LEU A 123 8.15 26.20 26.02
CA LEU A 123 6.77 26.17 26.51
C LEU A 123 6.63 25.47 27.88
N ASP A 124 7.52 24.53 28.18
CA ASP A 124 7.57 23.86 29.49
C ASP A 124 8.41 24.64 30.54
N LYS A 125 9.09 25.71 30.13
CA LYS A 125 10.02 26.51 30.96
C LYS A 125 9.49 27.90 31.29
N LEU A 126 8.53 28.38 30.51
CA LEU A 126 7.92 29.69 30.62
C LEU A 126 6.48 29.54 31.11
N GLY A 127 6.05 30.46 31.95
CA GLY A 127 4.71 30.56 32.52
C GLY A 127 3.76 31.42 31.69
N GLU A 128 2.50 31.41 32.08
CA GLU A 128 1.44 32.22 31.48
C GLU A 128 1.73 33.73 31.58
N ASP A 129 2.34 34.15 32.69
CA ASP A 129 2.68 35.55 32.97
C ASP A 129 3.67 36.11 31.94
N ILE A 130 4.67 35.32 31.54
CA ILE A 130 5.64 35.72 30.51
C ILE A 130 4.97 35.80 29.14
N GLY A 131 4.10 34.85 28.80
CA GLY A 131 3.36 34.90 27.54
C GLY A 131 2.47 36.15 27.45
N SER A 132 1.79 36.49 28.54
CA SER A 132 0.96 37.69 28.66
C SER A 132 1.82 38.96 28.53
N ALA A 133 2.96 39.01 29.23
CA ALA A 133 3.90 40.12 29.13
C ALA A 133 4.41 40.33 27.70
N LEU A 134 4.84 39.26 27.02
CA LEU A 134 5.31 39.35 25.63
C LEU A 134 4.22 39.87 24.69
N ARG A 135 2.97 39.45 24.88
CA ARG A 135 1.82 39.94 24.11
C ARG A 135 1.58 41.42 24.37
N ASP A 136 1.61 41.84 25.62
CA ASP A 136 1.45 43.25 26.00
C ASP A 136 2.57 44.10 25.38
N LEU A 137 3.81 43.62 25.35
CA LEU A 137 4.95 44.30 24.76
C LEU A 137 4.88 44.38 23.22
N GLU A 138 4.36 43.37 22.54
CA GLU A 138 4.09 43.42 21.10
C GLU A 138 3.10 44.55 20.75
N HIS A 139 2.12 44.81 21.63
CA HIS A 139 1.11 45.85 21.44
C HIS A 139 1.57 47.25 21.89
N SER A 140 2.17 47.34 23.07
CA SER A 140 2.48 48.62 23.74
C SER A 140 3.84 49.20 23.33
N HIS A 141 4.83 48.34 23.09
CA HIS A 141 6.22 48.73 22.81
C HIS A 141 6.70 48.30 21.42
N TYR A 142 5.78 47.85 20.57
CA TYR A 142 6.07 47.38 19.21
C TYR A 142 7.16 46.30 19.14
N LEU A 143 7.27 45.45 20.18
CA LEU A 143 8.17 44.30 20.18
C LEU A 143 7.91 43.44 18.94
N LYS A 144 8.99 43.08 18.22
CA LYS A 144 8.92 42.15 17.09
C LYS A 144 9.37 40.78 17.55
N THR A 145 8.56 39.76 17.31
CA THR A 145 8.86 38.39 17.73
C THR A 145 9.03 37.47 16.53
N VAL A 146 10.08 36.65 16.56
CA VAL A 146 10.29 35.57 15.59
C VAL A 146 10.63 34.32 16.35
N VAL A 147 9.82 33.27 16.20
CA VAL A 147 10.07 31.98 16.85
C VAL A 147 10.18 30.86 15.86
N THR A 148 11.05 29.90 16.12
CA THR A 148 11.17 28.68 15.32
C THR A 148 10.62 27.48 16.07
N MET A 149 9.87 26.63 15.37
CA MET A 149 9.26 25.43 15.95
C MET A 149 8.97 24.37 14.88
N PRO A 150 8.92 23.08 15.24
CA PRO A 150 8.73 22.00 14.28
C PRO A 150 7.35 22.00 13.62
N VAL A 151 6.30 22.40 14.34
CA VAL A 151 4.92 22.53 13.85
C VAL A 151 4.32 23.83 14.38
N SER A 152 3.20 24.28 13.83
CA SER A 152 2.54 25.53 14.21
C SER A 152 2.05 25.51 15.66
N LEU A 153 1.83 26.71 16.22
CA LEU A 153 1.36 26.87 17.59
C LEU A 153 -0.02 26.24 17.82
N THR A 154 -0.88 26.22 16.79
CA THR A 154 -2.19 25.54 16.83
C THR A 154 -2.03 24.03 16.98
N VAL A 155 -1.22 23.39 16.14
CA VAL A 155 -0.96 21.93 16.21
C VAL A 155 -0.28 21.56 17.53
N LEU A 156 0.60 22.43 18.02
CA LEU A 156 1.21 22.29 19.33
C LEU A 156 0.16 22.30 20.46
N ARG A 157 -0.77 23.26 20.47
CA ARG A 157 -1.87 23.30 21.48
C ARG A 157 -2.68 22.01 21.48
N GLU A 158 -3.11 21.53 20.30
CA GLU A 158 -3.84 20.26 20.17
C GLU A 158 -3.07 19.07 20.75
N ARG A 159 -1.75 19.01 20.49
CA ARG A 159 -0.87 17.96 21.04
C ARG A 159 -0.75 18.03 22.56
N TRP A 160 -0.68 19.24 23.12
CA TRP A 160 -0.55 19.45 24.55
C TRP A 160 -1.84 19.17 25.31
N GLU A 161 -2.99 19.61 24.80
CA GLU A 161 -4.33 19.30 25.34
C GLU A 161 -4.56 17.78 25.42
N ALA A 162 -4.06 17.02 24.44
CA ALA A 162 -4.17 15.56 24.41
C ALA A 162 -3.25 14.83 25.41
N MET A 163 -2.17 15.47 25.91
CA MET A 163 -1.18 14.83 26.77
C MET A 163 -1.40 15.11 28.26
N GLU A 164 -1.46 16.37 28.68
CA GLU A 164 -1.63 16.79 30.07
C GLU A 164 -1.90 18.31 30.11
N SER A 165 -3.14 18.73 30.39
CA SER A 165 -3.57 20.13 30.33
C SER A 165 -2.81 21.10 31.25
N ASN A 166 -2.12 20.60 32.28
CA ASN A 166 -1.45 21.41 33.30
C ASN A 166 0.06 21.58 33.07
N LYS A 167 0.63 21.08 31.95
CA LYS A 167 2.09 21.03 31.74
C LYS A 167 2.72 22.26 31.08
N ALA A 168 1.97 23.05 30.31
CA ALA A 168 2.50 24.19 29.55
C ALA A 168 1.67 25.47 29.78
N PRO A 169 1.77 26.10 30.97
CA PRO A 169 0.99 27.29 31.34
C PRO A 169 1.15 28.46 30.36
N PHE A 170 2.30 28.57 29.67
CA PHE A 170 2.52 29.59 28.65
C PHE A 170 1.42 29.64 27.57
N LEU A 171 0.89 28.50 27.15
CA LEU A 171 -0.09 28.42 26.06
C LEU A 171 -1.46 29.02 26.43
N ALA A 172 -1.76 29.19 27.72
CA ALA A 172 -2.98 29.82 28.20
C ALA A 172 -3.01 31.35 27.98
N SER A 173 -1.85 31.98 27.77
CA SER A 173 -1.70 33.44 27.62
C SER A 173 -2.25 34.03 26.31
N ASP A 174 -2.71 33.17 25.39
CA ASP A 174 -3.06 33.55 24.01
C ASP A 174 -1.95 34.23 23.21
N TRP A 175 -0.70 34.17 23.70
CA TRP A 175 0.47 34.58 22.95
C TRP A 175 0.60 33.77 21.65
N GLY A 176 0.92 34.46 20.56
CA GLY A 176 0.97 33.87 19.22
C GLY A 176 -0.34 34.01 18.42
N GLN A 177 -1.46 34.42 19.04
CA GLN A 177 -2.70 34.66 18.30
C GLN A 177 -2.53 35.84 17.33
N GLY A 178 -2.77 35.59 16.04
CA GLY A 178 -2.59 36.59 14.98
C GLY A 178 -1.14 36.73 14.47
N HIS A 179 -0.20 35.94 14.98
CA HIS A 179 1.14 35.84 14.39
C HIS A 179 1.08 35.20 13.01
N ARG A 180 1.99 35.62 12.12
CA ARG A 180 2.07 35.07 10.77
C ARG A 180 2.85 33.76 10.79
N ASN A 181 2.19 32.67 10.40
CA ASN A 181 2.83 31.37 10.25
C ASN A 181 3.50 31.26 8.87
N LYS A 182 4.77 30.88 8.83
CA LYS A 182 5.52 30.62 7.59
C LYS A 182 6.25 29.30 7.68
N VAL A 183 5.97 28.39 6.75
CA VAL A 183 6.64 27.09 6.67
C VAL A 183 7.92 27.23 5.86
N LEU A 184 9.04 26.85 6.46
CA LEU A 184 10.34 26.87 5.81
C LEU A 184 10.47 25.63 4.92
N LYS A 185 10.62 25.85 3.61
CA LYS A 185 10.83 24.78 2.62
C LYS A 185 12.30 24.37 2.57
N GLY A 186 12.58 23.19 2.01
CA GLY A 186 13.94 22.73 1.76
C GLY A 186 14.56 23.31 0.49
N TYR A 187 15.63 22.68 0.02
CA TYR A 187 16.23 22.93 -1.29
C TYR A 187 15.24 22.66 -2.41
N SER A 188 15.26 23.53 -3.42
CA SER A 188 14.63 23.26 -4.71
C SER A 188 15.44 22.23 -5.51
N PHE A 189 14.80 21.63 -6.53
CA PHE A 189 15.50 20.72 -7.44
C PHE A 189 16.74 21.35 -8.08
N ALA A 190 16.65 22.62 -8.50
CA ALA A 190 17.79 23.34 -9.10
C ALA A 190 18.96 23.50 -8.12
N GLU A 191 18.68 23.71 -6.83
CA GLU A 191 19.71 23.79 -5.80
C GLU A 191 20.34 22.43 -5.53
N ILE A 192 19.56 21.35 -5.49
CA ILE A 192 20.11 19.99 -5.35
C ILE A 192 20.98 19.61 -6.56
N VAL A 193 20.59 20.00 -7.77
CA VAL A 193 21.44 19.81 -8.96
C VAL A 193 22.75 20.59 -8.82
N ALA A 194 22.72 21.84 -8.37
CA ALA A 194 23.92 22.63 -8.13
C ALA A 194 24.85 21.99 -7.09
N ILE A 195 24.30 21.48 -5.98
CA ILE A 195 25.06 20.73 -4.97
C ILE A 195 25.59 19.42 -5.58
N GLY A 196 24.77 18.69 -6.34
CA GLY A 196 25.13 17.41 -6.95
C GLY A 196 26.26 17.52 -7.98
N ILE A 197 26.32 18.60 -8.75
CA ILE A 197 27.44 18.89 -9.68
C ILE A 197 28.77 18.91 -8.92
N SER A 198 28.81 19.54 -7.74
CA SER A 198 30.03 19.59 -6.92
C SER A 198 30.45 18.23 -6.34
N LYS A 199 29.55 17.24 -6.37
CA LYS A 199 29.72 15.89 -5.80
C LYS A 199 29.69 14.77 -6.84
N ASN A 200 29.76 15.12 -8.13
CA ASN A 200 29.71 14.18 -9.27
C ASN A 200 28.44 13.30 -9.30
N ILE A 201 27.29 13.85 -8.90
CA ILE A 201 25.99 13.20 -9.05
C ILE A 201 25.36 13.65 -10.37
N ASP A 202 24.86 12.70 -11.15
CA ASP A 202 24.15 13.01 -12.39
C ASP A 202 22.74 13.55 -12.12
N VAL A 203 22.13 14.19 -13.13
CA VAL A 203 20.81 14.83 -12.99
C VAL A 203 19.74 13.83 -12.55
N VAL A 204 19.81 12.59 -13.04
CA VAL A 204 18.89 11.50 -12.66
C VAL A 204 19.04 11.14 -11.18
N GLY A 205 20.27 11.04 -10.67
CA GLY A 205 20.54 10.85 -9.25
C GLY A 205 20.03 12.01 -8.40
N CYS A 206 20.20 13.25 -8.87
CA CYS A 206 19.65 14.45 -8.20
C CYS A 206 18.11 14.44 -8.17
N GLU A 207 17.45 13.95 -9.22
CA GLU A 207 15.99 13.83 -9.28
C GLU A 207 15.48 12.81 -8.26
N VAL A 208 16.11 11.62 -8.20
CA VAL A 208 15.81 10.61 -7.18
C VAL A 208 16.03 11.17 -5.78
N LEU A 209 17.16 11.85 -5.55
CA LEU A 209 17.48 12.45 -4.25
C LEU A 209 16.45 13.53 -3.85
N PHE A 210 16.04 14.40 -4.78
CA PHE A 210 15.03 15.42 -4.51
C PHE A 210 13.68 14.80 -4.13
N LYS A 211 13.20 13.84 -4.94
CA LYS A 211 11.93 13.14 -4.69
C LYS A 211 11.94 12.34 -3.38
N SER A 212 13.08 11.72 -3.08
CA SER A 212 13.26 10.93 -1.87
C SER A 212 13.41 11.78 -0.61
N SER A 213 13.99 12.97 -0.68
CA SER A 213 14.29 13.81 0.49
C SER A 213 13.29 14.95 0.75
N GLY A 214 12.42 15.27 -0.22
CA GLY A 214 11.59 16.49 -0.18
C GLY A 214 12.40 17.79 -0.15
N GLY A 215 13.70 17.71 -0.47
CA GLY A 215 14.64 18.81 -0.36
C GLY A 215 15.03 19.20 1.06
N VAL A 216 14.63 18.43 2.10
CA VAL A 216 14.96 18.78 3.49
C VAL A 216 16.46 18.90 3.68
N VAL A 217 16.91 20.06 4.15
CA VAL A 217 18.32 20.48 4.11
C VAL A 217 19.27 19.44 4.70
N GLY A 218 19.06 19.05 5.95
CA GLY A 218 19.91 18.08 6.65
C GLY A 218 19.80 16.66 6.10
N VAL A 219 18.69 16.29 5.46
CA VAL A 219 18.57 14.99 4.79
C VAL A 219 19.38 14.99 3.50
N VAL A 220 19.29 16.06 2.70
CA VAL A 220 20.09 16.23 1.48
C VAL A 220 21.58 16.29 1.81
N ASP A 221 21.97 17.11 2.78
CA ASP A 221 23.38 17.31 3.16
C ASP A 221 24.03 16.01 3.66
N LEU A 222 23.29 15.16 4.38
CA LEU A 222 23.77 13.85 4.80
C LEU A 222 23.91 12.87 3.63
N LEU A 223 22.94 12.86 2.72
CA LEU A 223 22.86 11.87 1.66
C LEU A 223 23.76 12.19 0.47
N VAL A 224 24.00 13.47 0.17
CA VAL A 224 24.68 13.89 -1.05
C VAL A 224 26.09 13.30 -1.17
N ASP A 225 26.78 13.08 -0.05
CA ASP A 225 28.08 12.41 -0.02
C ASP A 225 27.95 10.88 -0.12
N GLU A 226 26.89 10.29 0.45
CA GLU A 226 26.67 8.83 0.49
C GLU A 226 26.18 8.24 -0.85
N VAL A 227 25.52 9.05 -1.67
CA VAL A 227 24.88 8.61 -2.93
C VAL A 227 25.84 8.65 -4.13
N SER A 228 27.01 9.28 -3.99
CA SER A 228 28.02 9.31 -5.04
C SER A 228 28.40 7.89 -5.47
N GLY A 229 28.25 7.58 -6.76
CA GLY A 229 28.52 6.26 -7.33
C GLY A 229 27.35 5.26 -7.33
N LYS A 230 26.16 5.58 -6.78
CA LYS A 230 24.96 4.74 -6.86
C LYS A 230 24.02 5.24 -7.98
N ARG A 231 23.43 4.34 -8.77
CA ARG A 231 22.55 4.70 -9.91
C ARG A 231 21.24 3.92 -9.94
N GLY A 232 20.21 4.57 -10.48
CA GLY A 232 18.89 3.98 -10.77
C GLY A 232 18.27 3.26 -9.57
N ARG A 233 17.80 2.03 -9.79
CA ARG A 233 17.14 1.20 -8.76
C ARG A 233 18.01 0.94 -7.53
N GLY A 234 19.33 0.89 -7.70
CA GLY A 234 20.27 0.70 -6.58
C GLY A 234 20.29 1.89 -5.62
N LEU A 235 20.13 3.11 -6.15
CA LEU A 235 20.03 4.33 -5.35
C LEU A 235 18.72 4.37 -4.56
N THR A 236 17.57 4.14 -5.20
CA THR A 236 16.27 4.11 -4.53
C THR A 236 16.23 3.09 -3.39
N LEU A 237 16.73 1.88 -3.63
CA LEU A 237 16.80 0.84 -2.60
C LEU A 237 17.74 1.22 -1.43
N TYR A 238 18.83 1.93 -1.71
CA TYR A 238 19.73 2.44 -0.67
C TYR A 238 19.02 3.47 0.21
N LEU A 239 18.37 4.46 -0.41
CA LEU A 239 17.63 5.50 0.29
C LEU A 239 16.48 4.93 1.12
N GLN A 240 15.74 3.95 0.58
CA GLN A 240 14.70 3.23 1.30
C GLN A 240 15.23 2.51 2.55
N GLN A 241 16.44 1.96 2.50
CA GLN A 241 17.06 1.30 3.66
C GLN A 241 17.54 2.27 4.73
N ARG A 242 18.05 3.45 4.33
CA ARG A 242 18.54 4.48 5.26
C ARG A 242 17.42 5.31 5.88
N SER A 243 16.22 5.28 5.28
CA SER A 243 15.12 6.16 5.68
C SER A 243 14.68 6.03 7.15
N PRO A 244 14.60 4.84 7.79
CA PRO A 244 14.14 4.75 9.18
C PRO A 244 15.10 5.41 10.17
N GLU A 245 16.40 5.40 9.88
CA GLU A 245 17.43 6.01 10.71
C GLU A 245 17.46 7.53 10.52
N ILE A 246 17.55 7.98 9.26
CA ILE A 246 17.69 9.40 8.91
C ILE A 246 16.41 10.18 9.27
N CYS A 247 15.23 9.60 8.99
CA CYS A 247 13.96 10.30 9.19
C CYS A 247 13.37 10.11 10.59
N LYS A 248 14.08 9.47 11.54
CA LYS A 248 13.56 9.19 12.90
C LYS A 248 13.02 10.45 13.59
N ARG A 249 13.83 11.52 13.64
CA ARG A 249 13.45 12.79 14.28
C ARG A 249 12.25 13.47 13.60
N LEU A 250 12.10 13.30 12.29
CA LEU A 250 10.95 13.80 11.54
C LEU A 250 9.69 13.00 11.87
N LEU A 251 9.80 11.66 11.94
CA LEU A 251 8.68 10.78 12.28
C LEU A 251 8.11 11.04 13.68
N ASP A 252 8.98 11.36 14.65
CA ASP A 252 8.58 11.69 16.01
C ASP A 252 7.69 12.92 16.07
N TRP A 253 7.84 13.84 15.11
CA TRP A 253 7.06 15.07 15.00
C TRP A 253 5.90 14.99 14.01
N LEU A 254 5.79 13.92 13.22
CA LEU A 254 4.79 13.81 12.16
C LEU A 254 3.35 13.55 12.68
N ASP A 255 3.21 12.72 13.71
CA ASP A 255 1.93 12.44 14.35
C ASP A 255 1.88 13.04 15.76
N PRO A 256 0.72 13.52 16.26
CA PRO A 256 0.53 13.81 17.67
C PRO A 256 0.80 12.57 18.54
N ILE A 257 1.32 12.79 19.76
CA ILE A 257 1.55 11.70 20.73
C ILE A 257 0.18 11.07 21.07
N ASN A 258 0.11 9.73 21.09
CA ASN A 258 -1.09 8.92 21.31
C ASN A 258 -2.14 8.88 20.17
N THR A 259 -1.80 9.30 18.95
CA THR A 259 -2.69 9.09 17.79
C THR A 259 -2.48 7.75 17.11
N SER A 260 -3.49 7.31 16.35
CA SER A 260 -3.50 6.06 15.58
C SER A 260 -2.55 6.08 14.36
N ASN A 261 -1.44 6.84 14.41
CA ASN A 261 -0.47 7.03 13.32
C ASN A 261 -1.12 7.50 12.00
N THR A 262 -2.10 8.42 12.08
CA THR A 262 -2.91 8.86 10.93
C THR A 262 -2.07 9.44 9.80
N TYR A 263 -1.13 10.35 10.11
CA TYR A 263 -0.29 10.98 9.10
C TYR A 263 0.73 9.98 8.53
N LYS A 264 1.36 9.16 9.39
CA LYS A 264 2.25 8.08 8.93
C LYS A 264 1.54 7.12 7.97
N LYS A 265 0.32 6.66 8.29
CA LYS A 265 -0.47 5.78 7.42
C LYS A 265 -0.85 6.47 6.11
N SER A 266 -1.20 7.75 6.17
CA SER A 266 -1.54 8.54 4.99
C SER A 266 -0.34 8.70 4.07
N LEU A 267 0.86 8.96 4.59
CA LEU A 267 2.09 8.99 3.80
C LEU A 267 2.42 7.64 3.16
N VAL A 268 2.28 6.53 3.90
CA VAL A 268 2.48 5.18 3.35
C VAL A 268 1.46 4.89 2.24
N SER A 269 0.22 5.32 2.41
CA SER A 269 -0.81 5.17 1.37
C SER A 269 -0.43 5.96 0.11
N LEU A 270 0.08 7.18 0.25
CA LEU A 270 0.52 8.01 -0.88
C LEU A 270 1.78 7.51 -1.60
N LEU A 271 2.50 6.51 -1.09
CA LEU A 271 3.50 5.79 -1.88
C LEU A 271 2.88 5.05 -3.08
N ASN A 272 1.57 4.79 -3.03
CA ASN A 272 0.81 4.19 -4.10
C ASN A 272 -0.51 4.93 -4.30
N SER A 273 -0.66 5.62 -5.43
CA SER A 273 -1.82 6.45 -5.77
C SER A 273 -3.19 5.73 -5.73
N SER A 274 -3.19 4.40 -5.62
CA SER A 274 -4.39 3.57 -5.51
C SER A 274 -4.98 3.48 -4.10
N PHE A 275 -4.28 3.94 -3.06
CA PHE A 275 -4.72 3.82 -1.67
C PHE A 275 -5.27 5.15 -1.14
N TYR A 276 -6.59 5.15 -0.92
CA TYR A 276 -7.36 6.16 -0.17
C TYR A 276 -7.33 7.60 -0.73
N PRO A 277 -8.40 8.04 -1.41
CA PRO A 277 -8.64 9.46 -1.69
C PRO A 277 -8.63 10.35 -0.43
N THR A 278 -8.91 9.77 0.75
CA THR A 278 -8.88 10.47 2.05
C THR A 278 -7.46 10.71 2.58
N ALA A 279 -6.45 9.95 2.13
CA ALA A 279 -5.07 10.12 2.61
C ALA A 279 -4.47 11.47 2.21
N LEU A 280 -4.79 11.95 1.00
CA LEU A 280 -4.38 13.27 0.53
C LEU A 280 -4.97 14.38 1.41
N ALA A 281 -6.26 14.28 1.77
CA ALA A 281 -6.93 15.27 2.60
C ALA A 281 -6.23 15.43 3.96
N PHE A 282 -5.90 14.32 4.63
CA PHE A 282 -5.15 14.39 5.89
C PHE A 282 -3.79 15.08 5.70
N VAL A 283 -3.00 14.72 4.70
CA VAL A 283 -1.67 15.33 4.50
C VAL A 283 -1.78 16.82 4.09
N MET A 284 -2.86 17.21 3.41
CA MET A 284 -3.14 18.60 3.03
C MET A 284 -3.43 19.51 4.24
N ASP A 285 -3.87 18.93 5.36
CA ASP A 285 -4.10 19.65 6.62
C ASP A 285 -2.83 19.76 7.47
N HIS A 286 -1.75 19.03 7.13
CA HIS A 286 -0.50 19.07 7.88
C HIS A 286 0.32 20.35 7.59
N ASP A 287 0.98 20.91 8.61
CA ASP A 287 1.85 22.10 8.46
C ASP A 287 2.96 21.89 7.43
N TRP A 288 3.48 20.67 7.35
CA TRP A 288 4.56 20.30 6.41
C TRP A 288 4.08 19.99 4.99
N LYS A 289 2.78 20.18 4.67
CA LYS A 289 2.25 19.93 3.32
C LYS A 289 3.14 20.44 2.18
N PRO A 290 3.79 21.61 2.24
CA PRO A 290 4.57 22.13 1.10
C PRO A 290 5.90 21.38 0.87
N ILE A 291 6.25 20.47 1.77
CA ILE A 291 7.43 19.60 1.73
C ILE A 291 6.99 18.15 1.47
N LEU A 292 5.88 17.72 2.10
CA LEU A 292 5.36 16.37 1.97
C LEU A 292 4.75 16.09 0.59
N LEU A 293 4.20 17.12 -0.07
CA LEU A 293 3.51 16.99 -1.35
C LEU A 293 4.13 17.91 -2.41
N ASN A 294 4.13 17.45 -3.67
CA ASN A 294 4.41 18.30 -4.82
C ASN A 294 3.17 19.09 -5.27
N LYS A 295 3.31 19.90 -6.32
CA LYS A 295 2.23 20.78 -6.81
C LYS A 295 1.03 19.98 -7.35
N GLU A 296 1.29 18.77 -7.82
CA GLU A 296 0.32 17.84 -8.36
C GLU A 296 -0.41 17.04 -7.26
N GLY A 297 -0.05 17.24 -5.98
CA GLY A 297 -0.64 16.53 -4.84
C GLY A 297 -0.10 15.11 -4.62
N SER A 298 0.96 14.73 -5.33
CA SER A 298 1.67 13.46 -5.10
C SER A 298 2.81 13.62 -4.08
N LEU A 299 3.30 12.49 -3.56
CA LEU A 299 4.29 12.48 -2.49
C LEU A 299 5.62 13.13 -2.94
N GLY A 300 5.99 14.20 -2.23
CA GLY A 300 7.23 14.95 -2.43
C GLY A 300 8.39 14.49 -1.54
N PHE A 301 8.14 13.66 -0.52
CA PHE A 301 9.14 13.19 0.44
C PHE A 301 9.03 11.67 0.68
N GLU A 302 9.53 10.86 -0.25
CA GLU A 302 9.36 9.39 -0.21
C GLU A 302 10.05 8.72 0.98
N MET A 303 11.24 9.18 1.40
CA MET A 303 11.95 8.57 2.52
C MET A 303 11.17 8.66 3.82
N LEU A 304 10.45 9.77 4.07
CA LEU A 304 9.62 9.88 5.27
C LEU A 304 8.48 8.85 5.24
N ALA A 305 7.89 8.59 4.08
CA ALA A 305 6.87 7.55 3.91
C ALA A 305 7.46 6.13 4.05
N TRP A 306 8.64 5.85 3.52
CA TRP A 306 9.33 4.56 3.74
C TRP A 306 9.69 4.34 5.22
N ALA A 307 10.12 5.39 5.90
CA ALA A 307 10.42 5.34 7.32
C ALA A 307 9.14 5.07 8.14
N ALA A 308 8.03 5.73 7.78
CA ALA A 308 6.72 5.49 8.35
C ALA A 308 6.25 4.04 8.10
N ALA A 309 6.47 3.51 6.89
CA ALA A 309 6.17 2.11 6.55
C ALA A 309 6.97 1.14 7.43
N SER A 310 8.27 1.39 7.66
CA SER A 310 9.09 0.54 8.54
C SER A 310 8.59 0.55 9.99
N LEU A 311 8.17 1.72 10.49
CA LEU A 311 7.62 1.85 11.84
C LEU A 311 6.26 1.14 11.97
N ILE A 312 5.39 1.28 10.97
CA ILE A 312 4.09 0.61 10.91
C ILE A 312 4.25 -0.91 10.78
N ALA A 313 5.18 -1.37 9.94
CA ALA A 313 5.48 -2.80 9.77
C ALA A 313 5.89 -3.45 11.09
N LYS A 314 6.66 -2.73 11.91
CA LYS A 314 7.11 -3.18 13.24
C LYS A 314 6.08 -2.98 14.35
N SER A 315 4.99 -2.24 14.12
CA SER A 315 4.02 -1.94 15.18
C SER A 315 3.23 -3.19 15.63
N ALA A 316 2.89 -3.26 16.93
CA ALA A 316 2.19 -4.41 17.52
C ALA A 316 0.70 -4.50 17.12
N ASP A 317 0.10 -3.40 16.64
CA ASP A 317 -1.24 -3.36 16.05
C ASP A 317 -1.15 -3.01 14.56
N PRO A 318 -0.95 -4.02 13.70
CA PRO A 318 -0.72 -3.80 12.29
C PRO A 318 -2.05 -3.46 11.60
N THR A 319 -2.46 -2.20 11.65
CA THR A 319 -3.53 -1.72 10.76
C THR A 319 -3.30 -2.06 9.29
N TRP A 320 -2.04 -2.28 8.88
CA TRP A 320 -1.69 -2.80 7.58
C TRP A 320 -2.25 -4.21 7.29
N SER A 321 -2.40 -5.09 8.30
CA SER A 321 -2.97 -6.42 8.09
C SER A 321 -4.48 -6.32 7.82
N LYS A 322 -5.18 -5.40 8.51
CA LYS A 322 -6.58 -5.07 8.20
C LYS A 322 -6.74 -4.52 6.79
N THR A 323 -5.87 -3.59 6.39
CA THR A 323 -5.86 -3.06 5.02
C THR A 323 -5.60 -4.18 4.00
N LEU A 324 -4.62 -5.06 4.22
CA LEU A 324 -4.39 -6.20 3.35
C LEU A 324 -5.65 -7.08 3.26
N MET A 325 -6.27 -7.43 4.39
CA MET A 325 -7.51 -8.22 4.40
C MET A 325 -8.62 -7.58 3.56
N MET A 326 -8.81 -6.25 3.65
CA MET A 326 -9.77 -5.54 2.79
C MET A 326 -9.41 -5.69 1.30
N LEU A 327 -8.15 -5.55 0.92
CA LEU A 327 -7.73 -5.71 -0.49
C LEU A 327 -7.97 -7.12 -1.02
N TYR A 328 -7.80 -8.15 -0.17
CA TYR A 328 -8.11 -9.53 -0.55
C TYR A 328 -9.62 -9.75 -0.69
N GLN A 329 -10.45 -9.07 0.12
CA GLN A 329 -11.91 -9.08 -0.02
C GLN A 329 -12.36 -8.36 -1.30
N ASP A 330 -11.70 -7.26 -1.65
CA ASP A 330 -11.97 -6.47 -2.85
C ASP A 330 -11.28 -7.05 -4.11
N GLU A 331 -10.63 -8.21 -4.01
CA GLU A 331 -9.84 -8.86 -5.07
C GLU A 331 -8.76 -7.97 -5.74
N ASN A 332 -8.31 -6.93 -5.02
CA ASN A 332 -7.33 -5.97 -5.50
C ASN A 332 -5.89 -6.44 -5.22
N PHE A 333 -5.50 -7.54 -5.87
CA PHE A 333 -4.21 -8.19 -5.64
C PHE A 333 -3.00 -7.33 -6.06
N ASP A 334 -3.14 -6.47 -7.07
CA ASP A 334 -2.04 -5.58 -7.50
C ASP A 334 -1.70 -4.54 -6.43
N ALA A 335 -2.72 -3.97 -5.79
CA ALA A 335 -2.53 -3.08 -4.65
C ALA A 335 -1.90 -3.81 -3.46
N ALA A 336 -2.34 -5.05 -3.18
CA ALA A 336 -1.77 -5.87 -2.12
C ALA A 336 -0.29 -6.21 -2.36
N VAL A 337 0.10 -6.61 -3.58
CA VAL A 337 1.50 -6.88 -3.95
C VAL A 337 2.38 -5.65 -3.74
N ASN A 338 1.92 -4.48 -4.18
CA ASN A 338 2.67 -3.23 -4.01
C ASN A 338 2.87 -2.88 -2.53
N MET A 339 1.82 -3.04 -1.71
CA MET A 339 1.92 -2.83 -0.27
C MET A 339 2.94 -3.78 0.37
N ILE A 340 2.93 -5.06 -0.02
CA ILE A 340 3.89 -6.06 0.47
C ILE A 340 5.33 -5.71 0.03
N GLU A 341 5.54 -5.20 -1.18
CA GLU A 341 6.87 -4.74 -1.64
C GLU A 341 7.38 -3.54 -0.83
N VAL A 342 6.51 -2.60 -0.45
CA VAL A 342 6.86 -1.50 0.46
C VAL A 342 7.27 -2.04 1.83
N LEU A 343 6.50 -2.99 2.38
CA LEU A 343 6.81 -3.63 3.66
C LEU A 343 8.12 -4.44 3.60
N TYR A 344 8.34 -5.20 2.53
CA TYR A 344 9.58 -5.94 2.29
C TYR A 344 10.82 -5.03 2.24
N GLY A 345 10.73 -3.91 1.52
CA GLY A 345 11.82 -2.95 1.45
C GLY A 345 12.12 -2.28 2.80
N ALA A 346 11.10 -2.18 3.67
CA ALA A 346 11.19 -1.56 4.98
C ALA A 346 11.56 -2.53 6.13
N ASP A 347 11.34 -3.84 5.97
CA ASP A 347 11.62 -4.89 6.94
C ASP A 347 12.34 -6.09 6.30
N LYS A 348 13.66 -5.95 6.12
CA LYS A 348 14.51 -7.01 5.59
C LYS A 348 14.75 -8.17 6.56
N ILE A 349 14.57 -7.99 7.87
CA ILE A 349 14.80 -9.04 8.88
C ILE A 349 13.86 -10.22 8.61
N ASN A 350 12.60 -9.92 8.29
CA ASN A 350 11.59 -10.92 7.92
C ASN A 350 11.43 -11.06 6.41
N GLY A 351 12.50 -10.83 5.63
CA GLY A 351 12.44 -10.81 4.18
C GLY A 351 11.83 -12.08 3.56
N SER A 352 12.13 -13.26 4.12
CA SER A 352 11.55 -14.53 3.68
C SER A 352 10.02 -14.59 3.85
N TYR A 353 9.48 -13.98 4.91
CA TYR A 353 8.04 -13.90 5.15
C TYR A 353 7.37 -13.03 4.11
N TRP A 354 7.88 -11.83 3.88
CA TRP A 354 7.31 -10.90 2.90
C TRP A 354 7.38 -11.44 1.47
N ILE A 355 8.47 -12.14 1.12
CA ILE A 355 8.60 -12.82 -0.18
C ILE A 355 7.53 -13.91 -0.33
N ALA A 356 7.29 -14.71 0.72
CA ALA A 356 6.27 -15.75 0.68
C ALA A 356 4.87 -15.17 0.60
N LEU A 357 4.56 -14.14 1.40
CA LEU A 357 3.28 -13.44 1.34
C LEU A 357 3.03 -12.86 -0.06
N ARG A 358 4.03 -12.20 -0.66
CA ARG A 358 3.94 -11.68 -2.03
C ARG A 358 3.73 -12.78 -3.07
N ASP A 359 4.52 -13.85 -2.99
CA ASP A 359 4.43 -14.96 -3.95
C ASP A 359 3.07 -15.66 -3.85
N LEU A 360 2.48 -15.72 -2.64
CA LEU A 360 1.12 -16.17 -2.41
C LEU A 360 0.06 -15.20 -2.94
N THR A 361 0.20 -13.88 -2.74
CA THR A 361 -0.69 -12.87 -3.33
C THR A 361 -0.73 -12.95 -4.85
N LEU A 362 0.44 -13.12 -5.48
CA LEU A 362 0.54 -13.32 -6.92
C LEU A 362 -0.15 -14.61 -7.35
N PHE A 363 -0.03 -15.67 -6.56
CA PHE A 363 -0.75 -16.91 -6.82
C PHE A 363 -2.27 -16.71 -6.74
N CYS A 364 -2.78 -16.00 -5.71
CA CYS A 364 -4.19 -15.60 -5.62
C CYS A 364 -4.65 -14.84 -6.87
N LYS A 365 -3.84 -13.89 -7.35
CA LYS A 365 -4.14 -13.14 -8.58
C LYS A 365 -4.31 -14.07 -9.79
N PHE A 366 -3.38 -15.02 -9.97
CA PHE A 366 -3.46 -15.97 -11.08
C PHE A 366 -4.67 -16.89 -10.98
N THR A 367 -5.03 -17.33 -9.75
CA THR A 367 -6.19 -18.18 -9.53
C THR A 367 -7.52 -17.43 -9.58
N ASN A 368 -7.53 -16.10 -9.42
CA ASN A 368 -8.74 -15.30 -9.62
C ASN A 368 -9.09 -15.18 -11.11
N ASP A 369 -8.08 -15.26 -11.97
CA ASP A 369 -8.20 -15.08 -13.41
C ASP A 369 -8.02 -16.40 -14.18
N VAL A 370 -8.53 -17.52 -13.62
CA VAL A 370 -8.34 -18.88 -14.17
C VAL A 370 -8.79 -19.01 -15.62
N PHE A 371 -9.84 -18.28 -15.99
CA PHE A 371 -10.48 -18.39 -17.30
C PHE A 371 -9.99 -17.38 -18.34
N SER A 372 -9.11 -16.45 -17.98
CA SER A 372 -8.39 -15.70 -19.01
C SER A 372 -7.49 -16.64 -19.79
N ASN A 373 -7.39 -16.44 -21.11
CA ASN A 373 -6.36 -17.10 -21.93
C ASN A 373 -4.96 -16.49 -21.66
N SER A 374 -4.65 -16.13 -20.41
CA SER A 374 -3.42 -15.45 -20.07
C SER A 374 -2.26 -16.44 -19.88
N ASP A 375 -1.07 -16.05 -20.33
CA ASP A 375 0.18 -16.83 -20.23
C ASP A 375 0.70 -17.00 -18.80
N GLN A 376 -0.12 -16.67 -17.81
CA GLN A 376 0.28 -16.46 -16.43
C GLN A 376 0.43 -17.77 -15.65
N TRP A 377 -0.11 -18.89 -16.15
CA TRP A 377 -0.08 -20.19 -15.46
C TRP A 377 1.32 -20.80 -15.32
N ALA A 378 2.24 -20.54 -16.25
CA ALA A 378 3.65 -20.93 -16.09
C ALA A 378 4.34 -20.14 -14.94
N ALA A 379 3.91 -18.91 -14.69
CA ALA A 379 4.35 -18.15 -13.52
C ALA A 379 3.66 -18.67 -12.25
N ALA A 380 2.37 -18.97 -12.29
CA ALA A 380 1.60 -19.54 -11.19
C ALA A 380 2.21 -20.85 -10.68
N ARG A 381 2.50 -21.80 -11.59
CA ARG A 381 3.16 -23.08 -11.27
C ARG A 381 4.51 -22.87 -10.56
N ARG A 382 5.33 -21.93 -11.05
CA ARG A 382 6.62 -21.59 -10.43
C ARG A 382 6.46 -21.01 -9.02
N LYS A 383 5.46 -20.15 -8.81
CA LYS A 383 5.17 -19.56 -7.48
C LYS A 383 4.68 -20.63 -6.51
N LEU A 384 3.74 -21.47 -6.93
CA LEU A 384 3.22 -22.58 -6.14
C LEU A 384 4.34 -23.53 -5.71
N ASN A 385 5.16 -24.00 -6.65
CA ASN A 385 6.29 -24.88 -6.34
C ASN A 385 7.26 -24.24 -5.37
N LYS A 386 7.57 -22.95 -5.53
CA LYS A 386 8.46 -22.21 -4.64
C LYS A 386 7.89 -22.10 -3.22
N LEU A 387 6.59 -21.86 -3.07
CA LEU A 387 5.91 -21.80 -1.78
C LEU A 387 5.96 -23.16 -1.07
N LEU A 388 5.60 -24.24 -1.79
CA LEU A 388 5.57 -25.60 -1.25
C LEU A 388 6.97 -26.16 -0.92
N SER A 389 8.01 -25.74 -1.64
CA SER A 389 9.38 -26.21 -1.42
C SER A 389 10.22 -25.29 -0.51
N SER A 390 9.63 -24.24 0.07
CA SER A 390 10.38 -23.24 0.83
C SER A 390 10.74 -23.72 2.24
N ASN A 391 12.03 -23.92 2.49
CA ASN A 391 12.57 -24.16 3.83
C ASN A 391 13.03 -22.86 4.53
N ALA A 392 12.78 -21.70 3.93
CA ALA A 392 13.26 -20.41 4.44
C ALA A 392 12.40 -19.84 5.58
N LEU A 393 11.26 -20.47 5.88
CA LEU A 393 10.33 -20.07 6.92
C LEU A 393 10.28 -21.10 8.05
N PRO A 394 9.95 -20.69 9.29
CA PRO A 394 9.72 -21.63 10.39
C PRO A 394 8.64 -22.65 10.02
N GLN A 395 8.81 -23.90 10.47
CA GLN A 395 7.91 -25.01 10.11
C GLN A 395 6.44 -24.73 10.41
N GLN A 396 6.13 -23.99 11.49
CA GLN A 396 4.76 -23.60 11.84
C GLN A 396 4.13 -22.67 10.79
N VAL A 397 4.92 -21.80 10.17
CA VAL A 397 4.47 -20.89 9.11
C VAL A 397 4.39 -21.62 7.77
N SER A 398 5.34 -22.51 7.47
CA SER A 398 5.32 -23.29 6.24
C SER A 398 4.10 -24.21 6.13
N LYS A 399 3.50 -24.63 7.26
CA LYS A 399 2.26 -25.42 7.28
C LYS A 399 1.08 -24.72 6.61
N CYS A 400 1.03 -23.38 6.62
CA CYS A 400 -0.02 -22.59 5.96
C CYS A 400 -0.06 -22.81 4.44
N PHE A 401 1.01 -23.33 3.83
CA PHE A 401 1.05 -23.60 2.39
C PHE A 401 0.60 -25.02 2.02
N THR A 402 0.46 -25.93 2.99
CA THR A 402 0.17 -27.35 2.73
C THR A 402 -1.17 -27.53 1.99
N SER A 403 -2.16 -26.71 2.32
CA SER A 403 -3.47 -26.67 1.65
C SER A 403 -3.38 -26.29 0.17
N LEU A 404 -2.30 -25.64 -0.28
CA LEU A 404 -2.11 -25.30 -1.69
C LEU A 404 -1.68 -26.50 -2.55
N GLU A 405 -1.31 -27.64 -1.95
CA GLU A 405 -0.92 -28.85 -2.70
C GLU A 405 -2.02 -29.32 -3.65
N CYS A 406 -3.30 -29.11 -3.28
CA CYS A 406 -4.45 -29.46 -4.13
C CYS A 406 -4.45 -28.71 -5.48
N TRP A 407 -3.78 -27.55 -5.58
CA TRP A 407 -3.66 -26.77 -6.83
C TRP A 407 -2.55 -27.25 -7.76
N LYS A 408 -1.70 -28.18 -7.33
CA LYS A 408 -0.58 -28.64 -8.15
C LYS A 408 -1.07 -29.25 -9.47
N PRO A 409 -1.99 -30.24 -9.50
CA PRO A 409 -2.42 -30.87 -10.75
C PRO A 409 -3.00 -29.88 -11.77
N ILE A 410 -3.85 -28.94 -11.31
CA ILE A 410 -4.48 -27.96 -12.22
C ILE A 410 -3.48 -26.93 -12.75
N SER A 411 -2.52 -26.51 -11.92
CA SER A 411 -1.45 -25.59 -12.36
C SER A 411 -0.54 -26.21 -13.43
N GLU A 412 -0.32 -27.52 -13.36
CA GLU A 412 0.46 -28.28 -14.34
C GLU A 412 -0.33 -28.43 -15.65
N LEU A 413 -1.59 -28.87 -15.57
CA LEU A 413 -2.46 -29.01 -16.72
C LEU A 413 -2.60 -27.71 -17.50
N LEU A 414 -2.92 -26.59 -16.83
CA LEU A 414 -3.13 -25.30 -17.48
C LEU A 414 -1.84 -24.71 -18.06
N SER A 415 -0.71 -24.87 -17.36
CA SER A 415 0.60 -24.43 -17.86
C SER A 415 0.96 -25.15 -19.17
N ASP A 416 0.76 -26.47 -19.22
CA ASP A 416 1.13 -27.28 -20.37
C ASP A 416 0.14 -27.07 -21.52
N PHE A 417 -1.18 -27.04 -21.23
CA PHE A 417 -2.23 -26.79 -22.20
C PHE A 417 -2.07 -25.43 -22.90
N LEU A 418 -1.89 -24.34 -22.14
CA LEU A 418 -1.76 -23.01 -22.73
C LEU A 418 -0.47 -22.86 -23.55
N SER A 419 0.60 -23.56 -23.17
CA SER A 419 1.82 -23.63 -23.97
C SER A 419 1.58 -24.29 -25.34
N CYS A 420 0.78 -25.37 -25.39
CA CYS A 420 0.38 -26.01 -26.64
C CYS A 420 -0.62 -25.16 -27.44
N LYS A 421 -1.58 -24.51 -26.77
CA LYS A 421 -2.61 -23.66 -27.39
C LYS A 421 -2.01 -22.46 -28.13
N LYS A 422 -0.86 -21.94 -27.69
CA LYS A 422 -0.10 -20.91 -28.45
C LYS A 422 0.30 -21.36 -29.84
N ILE A 423 0.66 -22.64 -29.97
CA ILE A 423 1.09 -23.25 -31.24
C ILE A 423 -0.14 -23.65 -32.05
N GLN A 424 -1.20 -24.10 -31.37
CA GLN A 424 -2.45 -24.55 -31.96
C GLN A 424 -3.64 -23.79 -31.36
N PRO A 425 -4.01 -22.62 -31.89
CA PRO A 425 -5.05 -21.78 -31.30
C PRO A 425 -6.43 -22.45 -31.14
N GLU A 426 -6.74 -23.39 -32.05
CA GLU A 426 -7.99 -24.18 -32.05
C GLU A 426 -8.00 -25.34 -31.05
N LEU A 427 -6.89 -25.56 -30.31
CA LEU A 427 -6.78 -26.66 -29.35
C LEU A 427 -7.75 -26.45 -28.18
N ARG A 428 -8.68 -27.38 -28.03
CA ARG A 428 -9.61 -27.49 -26.90
C ARG A 428 -8.97 -28.30 -25.77
N ILE A 429 -9.33 -28.00 -24.53
CA ILE A 429 -8.68 -28.60 -23.35
C ILE A 429 -8.97 -30.09 -23.21
N GLU A 430 -10.18 -30.52 -23.56
CA GLU A 430 -10.60 -31.91 -23.62
C GLU A 430 -9.81 -32.70 -24.67
N ASN A 431 -9.51 -32.11 -25.84
CA ASN A 431 -8.66 -32.74 -26.86
C ASN A 431 -7.25 -32.91 -26.30
N PHE A 432 -6.69 -31.86 -25.69
CA PHE A 432 -5.37 -31.93 -25.06
C PHE A 432 -5.29 -33.01 -23.97
N VAL A 433 -6.28 -33.08 -23.10
CA VAL A 433 -6.37 -34.10 -22.03
C VAL A 433 -6.41 -35.50 -22.65
N CYS A 434 -7.22 -35.74 -23.68
CA CYS A 434 -7.32 -37.05 -24.32
C CYS A 434 -6.08 -37.42 -25.14
N GLU A 435 -5.55 -36.50 -25.95
CA GLU A 435 -4.34 -36.71 -26.76
C GLU A 435 -3.09 -36.98 -25.91
N SER A 436 -3.04 -36.42 -24.69
CA SER A 436 -1.96 -36.73 -23.75
C SER A 436 -1.93 -38.20 -23.32
N GLY A 437 -3.07 -38.90 -23.39
CA GLY A 437 -3.23 -40.30 -22.94
C GLY A 437 -3.04 -40.51 -21.43
N LYS A 438 -2.85 -39.44 -20.65
CA LYS A 438 -2.52 -39.49 -19.23
C LYS A 438 -3.78 -39.45 -18.38
N ARG A 439 -4.17 -40.57 -17.78
CA ARG A 439 -5.36 -40.66 -16.90
C ARG A 439 -5.31 -39.70 -15.71
N GLU A 440 -4.11 -39.36 -15.24
CA GLU A 440 -3.89 -38.35 -14.19
C GLU A 440 -4.40 -36.94 -14.54
N ASN A 441 -4.58 -36.63 -15.83
CA ASN A 441 -5.12 -35.34 -16.28
C ASN A 441 -6.64 -35.21 -16.12
N ILE A 442 -7.35 -36.31 -15.83
CA ILE A 442 -8.81 -36.27 -15.65
C ILE A 442 -9.17 -35.49 -14.38
N LEU A 443 -8.47 -35.73 -13.27
CA LEU A 443 -8.71 -35.02 -12.01
C LEU A 443 -8.62 -33.49 -12.16
N PRO A 444 -7.50 -32.89 -12.64
CA PRO A 444 -7.42 -31.44 -12.82
C PRO A 444 -8.40 -30.89 -13.86
N PHE A 445 -8.79 -31.70 -14.86
CA PHE A 445 -9.85 -31.31 -15.80
C PHE A 445 -11.21 -31.21 -15.10
N LEU A 446 -11.57 -32.19 -14.26
CA LEU A 446 -12.82 -32.15 -13.48
C LEU A 446 -12.82 -30.98 -12.48
N GLN A 447 -11.70 -30.76 -11.77
CA GLN A 447 -11.55 -29.61 -10.87
C GLN A 447 -11.72 -28.27 -11.60
N LEU A 448 -11.21 -28.15 -12.83
CA LEU A 448 -11.41 -26.95 -13.65
C LEU A 448 -12.88 -26.74 -14.05
N LEU A 449 -13.60 -27.82 -14.36
CA LEU A 449 -15.05 -27.73 -14.63
C LEU A 449 -15.83 -27.34 -13.38
N SER A 450 -15.48 -27.87 -12.21
CA SER A 450 -16.06 -27.46 -10.92
C SER A 450 -15.82 -25.97 -10.66
N LEU A 451 -14.58 -25.49 -10.80
CA LEU A 451 -14.28 -24.05 -10.66
C LEU A 451 -15.11 -23.18 -11.61
N ARG A 452 -15.37 -23.67 -12.84
CA ARG A 452 -16.15 -22.93 -13.83
C ARG A 452 -17.64 -22.92 -13.48
N LEU A 453 -18.14 -24.01 -12.91
CA LEU A 453 -19.49 -24.10 -12.37
C LEU A 453 -19.68 -23.14 -11.19
N ASP A 454 -18.75 -23.13 -10.24
CA ASP A 454 -18.76 -22.22 -9.09
C ASP A 454 -18.70 -20.75 -9.53
N ALA A 455 -17.81 -20.41 -10.47
CA ALA A 455 -17.71 -19.05 -11.01
C ALA A 455 -18.96 -18.62 -11.81
N ALA A 456 -19.76 -19.56 -12.32
CA ALA A 456 -21.03 -19.23 -12.97
C ALA A 456 -22.10 -18.78 -11.96
N GLU A 457 -21.91 -18.98 -10.65
CA GLU A 457 -22.87 -18.53 -9.63
C GLU A 457 -22.86 -17.02 -9.41
N SER A 458 -21.74 -16.35 -9.69
CA SER A 458 -21.57 -14.91 -9.51
C SER A 458 -21.97 -14.09 -10.74
N HIS A 459 -22.25 -14.73 -11.88
CA HIS A 459 -22.66 -14.07 -13.12
C HIS A 459 -24.18 -13.91 -13.23
N ASP A 460 -24.62 -13.00 -14.11
CA ASP A 460 -26.01 -12.95 -14.51
C ASP A 460 -26.43 -14.26 -15.20
N THR A 461 -27.74 -14.53 -15.25
CA THR A 461 -28.28 -15.83 -15.70
C THR A 461 -27.81 -16.22 -17.12
N PHE A 462 -27.63 -15.24 -18.00
CA PHE A 462 -27.18 -15.50 -19.36
C PHE A 462 -25.68 -15.79 -19.43
N HIS A 463 -24.82 -14.97 -18.83
CA HIS A 463 -23.38 -15.20 -18.82
C HIS A 463 -23.00 -16.45 -18.02
N ALA A 464 -23.74 -16.77 -16.95
CA ALA A 464 -23.63 -18.01 -16.20
C ALA A 464 -23.87 -19.23 -17.10
N LEU A 465 -24.93 -19.23 -17.90
CA LEU A 465 -25.21 -20.33 -18.83
C LEU A 465 -24.16 -20.42 -19.94
N GLN A 466 -23.74 -19.27 -20.49
CA GLN A 466 -22.72 -19.21 -21.55
C GLN A 466 -21.36 -19.74 -21.11
N SER A 467 -20.98 -19.53 -19.85
CA SER A 467 -19.69 -20.03 -19.35
C SER A 467 -19.64 -21.56 -19.24
N VAL A 468 -20.78 -22.23 -18.99
CA VAL A 468 -20.81 -23.68 -18.73
C VAL A 468 -21.47 -24.52 -19.84
N MET A 469 -22.09 -23.92 -20.86
CA MET A 469 -22.92 -24.66 -21.84
C MET A 469 -22.19 -25.76 -22.63
N THR A 470 -20.88 -25.67 -22.79
CA THR A 470 -20.08 -26.69 -23.50
C THR A 470 -19.52 -27.75 -22.58
N ALA A 471 -19.55 -27.54 -21.26
CA ALA A 471 -18.92 -28.41 -20.28
C ALA A 471 -19.48 -29.84 -20.25
N PRO A 472 -20.80 -30.09 -20.39
CA PRO A 472 -21.31 -31.47 -20.47
C PRO A 472 -20.73 -32.23 -21.66
N GLU A 473 -20.60 -31.60 -22.83
CA GLU A 473 -20.02 -32.23 -24.02
C GLU A 473 -18.54 -32.57 -23.81
N SER A 474 -17.75 -31.61 -23.30
CA SER A 474 -16.35 -31.83 -22.98
C SER A 474 -16.16 -32.96 -21.95
N LEU A 475 -17.07 -33.08 -20.97
CA LEU A 475 -17.06 -34.16 -19.98
C LEU A 475 -17.32 -35.52 -20.62
N LEU A 476 -18.37 -35.65 -21.45
CA LEU A 476 -18.67 -36.90 -22.17
C LEU A 476 -17.53 -37.30 -23.11
N GLN A 477 -16.88 -36.34 -23.75
CA GLN A 477 -15.72 -36.55 -24.63
C GLN A 477 -14.55 -37.18 -23.88
N VAL A 478 -14.17 -36.61 -22.72
CA VAL A 478 -13.10 -37.17 -21.87
C VAL A 478 -13.49 -38.54 -21.31
N TYR A 479 -14.73 -38.70 -20.84
CA TYR A 479 -15.22 -39.98 -20.33
C TYR A 479 -15.18 -41.09 -21.39
N ALA A 480 -15.73 -40.82 -22.58
CA ALA A 480 -15.77 -41.77 -23.67
C ALA A 480 -14.37 -42.22 -24.10
N PHE A 481 -13.40 -41.30 -24.10
CA PHE A 481 -12.02 -41.63 -24.43
C PHE A 481 -11.37 -42.54 -23.39
N PHE A 482 -11.40 -42.17 -22.11
CA PHE A 482 -10.65 -42.90 -21.08
C PHE A 482 -11.34 -44.17 -20.57
N GLU A 483 -12.68 -44.15 -20.47
CA GLU A 483 -13.42 -45.27 -19.86
C GLU A 483 -14.01 -46.22 -20.92
N LEU A 484 -14.27 -45.73 -22.15
CA LEU A 484 -14.86 -46.53 -23.23
C LEU A 484 -13.92 -46.74 -24.43
N ASN A 485 -12.72 -46.14 -24.41
CA ASN A 485 -11.76 -46.18 -25.52
C ASN A 485 -12.34 -45.67 -26.86
N ILE A 486 -13.20 -44.66 -26.79
CA ILE A 486 -13.85 -44.02 -27.95
C ILE A 486 -13.13 -42.72 -28.29
N CYS A 487 -12.50 -42.67 -29.47
CA CYS A 487 -11.89 -41.46 -30.01
C CYS A 487 -12.96 -40.57 -30.67
N PHE A 488 -13.47 -39.59 -29.94
CA PHE A 488 -14.60 -38.76 -30.40
C PHE A 488 -14.28 -37.85 -31.59
N TRP A 489 -13.02 -37.46 -31.80
CA TRP A 489 -12.60 -36.62 -32.93
C TRP A 489 -12.27 -37.41 -34.20
N LYS A 490 -12.19 -38.74 -34.10
CA LYS A 490 -11.89 -39.64 -35.22
C LYS A 490 -12.58 -41.00 -35.03
N PHE A 491 -13.90 -40.96 -34.83
CA PHE A 491 -14.66 -42.17 -34.57
C PHE A 491 -14.76 -43.02 -35.84
N PRO A 492 -14.36 -44.31 -35.81
CA PRO A 492 -14.35 -45.17 -37.01
C PRO A 492 -15.73 -45.63 -37.46
N GLY A 493 -16.78 -45.40 -36.65
CA GLY A 493 -18.11 -46.00 -36.84
C GLY A 493 -18.29 -47.24 -35.96
N LEU A 494 -19.54 -47.69 -35.84
CA LEU A 494 -19.88 -48.91 -35.10
C LEU A 494 -19.72 -50.15 -35.97
N SER A 495 -19.35 -51.27 -35.34
CA SER A 495 -19.42 -52.58 -35.99
C SER A 495 -20.89 -53.00 -36.15
N GLY A 496 -21.20 -53.87 -37.11
CA GLY A 496 -22.58 -54.25 -37.43
C GLY A 496 -23.38 -54.90 -36.30
N ASP A 497 -22.74 -55.43 -35.26
CA ASP A 497 -23.42 -55.90 -34.04
C ASP A 497 -23.75 -54.75 -33.08
N MET A 498 -22.80 -53.83 -32.88
CA MET A 498 -23.00 -52.66 -32.02
C MET A 498 -23.99 -51.65 -32.62
N ASP A 499 -24.04 -51.54 -33.95
CA ASP A 499 -25.01 -50.70 -34.65
C ASP A 499 -26.44 -51.24 -34.47
N LYS A 500 -26.64 -52.56 -34.53
CA LYS A 500 -27.94 -53.18 -34.23
C LYS A 500 -28.37 -52.95 -32.79
N LYS A 501 -27.47 -53.15 -31.83
CA LYS A 501 -27.72 -52.89 -30.41
C LYS A 501 -28.07 -51.43 -30.14
N LEU A 502 -27.41 -50.49 -30.83
CA LEU A 502 -27.74 -49.08 -30.74
C LEU A 502 -29.16 -48.79 -31.24
N VAL A 503 -29.57 -49.37 -32.37
CA VAL A 503 -30.93 -49.21 -32.92
C VAL A 503 -31.99 -49.80 -31.97
N GLU A 504 -31.73 -50.98 -31.41
CA GLU A 504 -32.60 -51.61 -30.41
C GLU A 504 -32.74 -50.75 -29.14
N PHE A 505 -31.61 -50.27 -28.62
CA PHE A 505 -31.57 -49.42 -27.42
C PHE A 505 -32.23 -48.05 -27.64
N ALA A 506 -31.99 -47.40 -28.79
CA ALA A 506 -32.54 -46.08 -29.10
C ALA A 506 -34.07 -46.09 -29.31
N LYS A 507 -34.67 -47.27 -29.55
CA LYS A 507 -36.11 -47.47 -29.82
C LYS A 507 -36.66 -46.65 -31.01
N LYS A 508 -35.77 -46.10 -31.85
CA LYS A 508 -36.07 -45.31 -33.06
C LYS A 508 -34.93 -45.46 -34.06
N PRO A 509 -35.15 -45.18 -35.37
CA PRO A 509 -34.06 -45.16 -36.35
C PRO A 509 -32.99 -44.13 -35.94
N TYR A 510 -31.83 -44.62 -35.50
CA TYR A 510 -30.70 -43.80 -35.06
C TYR A 510 -29.41 -44.42 -35.58
N SER A 511 -28.55 -43.61 -36.20
CA SER A 511 -27.29 -44.08 -36.80
C SER A 511 -26.19 -43.06 -36.54
N ILE A 512 -25.05 -43.51 -36.05
CA ILE A 512 -23.88 -42.65 -35.81
C ILE A 512 -22.91 -42.81 -36.98
N ARG A 513 -22.59 -41.69 -37.63
CA ARG A 513 -21.67 -41.68 -38.78
C ARG A 513 -20.21 -41.68 -38.30
N PRO A 514 -19.26 -42.25 -39.07
CA PRO A 514 -17.84 -42.07 -38.83
C PRO A 514 -17.46 -40.58 -38.87
N GLY A 515 -16.56 -40.15 -37.98
CA GLY A 515 -16.11 -38.75 -37.90
C GLY A 515 -16.12 -38.17 -36.49
N LEU A 516 -16.48 -36.88 -36.37
CA LEU A 516 -16.59 -36.16 -35.11
C LEU A 516 -17.92 -36.51 -34.43
N LEU A 517 -17.87 -36.99 -33.19
CA LEU A 517 -19.04 -37.27 -32.38
C LEU A 517 -19.50 -36.02 -31.64
N GLY A 518 -20.77 -35.65 -31.85
CA GLY A 518 -21.43 -34.62 -31.06
C GLY A 518 -21.94 -35.15 -29.71
N TYR A 519 -22.42 -34.25 -28.87
CA TYR A 519 -22.99 -34.60 -27.56
C TYR A 519 -24.03 -35.72 -27.62
N SER A 520 -24.99 -35.66 -28.56
CA SER A 520 -26.06 -36.66 -28.65
C SER A 520 -25.50 -38.05 -28.94
N ASP A 521 -24.57 -38.16 -29.90
CA ASP A 521 -23.94 -39.43 -30.24
C ASP A 521 -23.17 -40.00 -29.04
N LEU A 522 -22.41 -39.16 -28.34
CA LEU A 522 -21.67 -39.54 -27.14
C LEU A 522 -22.60 -40.01 -26.02
N ALA A 523 -23.70 -39.30 -25.77
CA ALA A 523 -24.66 -39.67 -24.73
C ALA A 523 -25.32 -41.03 -25.03
N HIS A 524 -25.72 -41.30 -26.28
CA HIS A 524 -26.29 -42.59 -26.67
C HIS A 524 -25.28 -43.73 -26.53
N LEU A 525 -24.02 -43.50 -26.93
CA LEU A 525 -22.96 -44.51 -26.77
C LEU A 525 -22.68 -44.80 -25.30
N ILE A 526 -22.49 -43.77 -24.47
CA ILE A 526 -22.23 -43.93 -23.04
C ILE A 526 -23.38 -44.69 -22.36
N ALA A 527 -24.63 -44.32 -22.64
CA ALA A 527 -25.79 -44.97 -22.05
C ALA A 527 -25.94 -46.45 -22.50
N LEU A 528 -25.68 -46.76 -23.77
CA LEU A 528 -25.68 -48.13 -24.29
C LEU A 528 -24.63 -49.00 -23.59
N TYR A 529 -23.39 -48.50 -23.45
CA TYR A 529 -22.32 -49.21 -22.77
C TYR A 529 -22.60 -49.38 -21.27
N GLY A 530 -23.29 -48.41 -20.66
CA GLY A 530 -23.80 -48.50 -19.29
C GLY A 530 -24.85 -49.61 -19.12
N GLU A 531 -25.83 -49.70 -20.02
CA GLU A 531 -26.86 -50.75 -19.98
C GLU A 531 -26.28 -52.16 -20.22
N MET A 532 -25.25 -52.24 -21.05
CA MET A 532 -24.51 -53.49 -21.27
C MET A 532 -23.63 -53.91 -20.08
N GLY A 533 -23.56 -53.11 -19.00
CA GLY A 533 -22.75 -53.39 -17.82
C GLY A 533 -21.25 -53.39 -18.09
N SER A 534 -20.80 -52.69 -19.14
CA SER A 534 -19.40 -52.73 -19.61
C SER A 534 -18.44 -51.96 -18.70
N VAL A 535 -18.95 -51.05 -17.86
CA VAL A 535 -18.17 -50.24 -16.91
C VAL A 535 -18.92 -50.18 -15.57
N PRO A 536 -18.28 -50.46 -14.42
CA PRO A 536 -18.87 -50.21 -13.12
C PRO A 536 -19.02 -48.69 -12.88
N ASN A 537 -20.21 -48.25 -12.49
CA ASN A 537 -20.59 -46.84 -12.31
C ASN A 537 -20.49 -46.04 -13.63
N CYS A 538 -21.47 -46.22 -14.52
CA CYS A 538 -21.52 -45.46 -15.78
C CYS A 538 -21.94 -44.01 -15.53
N LEU A 539 -21.42 -43.08 -16.33
CA LEU A 539 -21.80 -41.66 -16.25
C LEU A 539 -23.28 -41.42 -16.57
N ILE A 540 -23.84 -42.20 -17.52
CA ILE A 540 -25.26 -42.24 -17.89
C ILE A 540 -25.72 -43.71 -17.88
N SER A 541 -26.71 -44.04 -17.07
CA SER A 541 -27.18 -45.42 -16.86
C SER A 541 -28.46 -45.71 -17.64
N GLY A 542 -28.32 -46.21 -18.87
CA GLY A 542 -29.42 -46.75 -19.66
C GLY A 542 -30.40 -45.72 -20.25
N ALA A 543 -31.48 -46.23 -20.85
CA ALA A 543 -32.39 -45.44 -21.71
C ALA A 543 -33.20 -44.36 -20.96
N ASP A 544 -33.64 -44.65 -19.73
CA ASP A 544 -34.47 -43.72 -18.96
C ASP A 544 -33.68 -42.46 -18.58
N GLU A 545 -32.40 -42.65 -18.21
CA GLU A 545 -31.53 -41.54 -17.85
C GLU A 545 -31.09 -40.74 -19.09
N LEU A 546 -30.81 -41.43 -20.20
CA LEU A 546 -30.47 -40.80 -21.47
C LEU A 546 -31.54 -39.78 -21.92
N SER A 547 -32.83 -40.11 -21.76
CA SER A 547 -33.91 -39.18 -22.12
C SER A 547 -33.84 -37.89 -21.28
N ASN A 548 -33.53 -37.99 -19.99
CA ASN A 548 -33.36 -36.83 -19.11
C ASN A 548 -32.14 -36.00 -19.54
N VAL A 549 -30.98 -36.64 -19.72
CA VAL A 549 -29.72 -36.01 -20.13
C VAL A 549 -29.83 -35.28 -21.48
N LEU A 550 -30.54 -35.87 -22.46
CA LEU A 550 -30.78 -35.24 -23.75
C LEU A 550 -31.73 -34.03 -23.63
N SER A 551 -32.81 -34.14 -22.84
CA SER A 551 -33.74 -33.03 -22.64
C SER A 551 -33.10 -31.81 -21.97
N LYS A 552 -32.19 -32.03 -21.00
CA LYS A 552 -31.41 -30.96 -20.36
C LYS A 552 -30.40 -30.32 -21.32
N TYR A 553 -29.93 -31.06 -22.32
CA TYR A 553 -29.02 -30.54 -23.34
C TYR A 553 -29.74 -29.77 -24.46
N GLU A 554 -31.00 -30.08 -24.79
CA GLU A 554 -31.76 -29.31 -25.79
C GLU A 554 -31.93 -27.83 -25.38
N VAL A 555 -31.93 -27.53 -24.08
CA VAL A 555 -31.84 -26.17 -23.51
C VAL A 555 -30.66 -25.36 -24.09
N ARG A 556 -29.52 -26.02 -24.39
CA ARG A 556 -28.36 -25.39 -25.05
C ARG A 556 -28.69 -24.95 -26.47
N LYS A 557 -29.40 -25.77 -27.25
CA LYS A 557 -29.69 -25.45 -28.66
C LYS A 557 -30.59 -24.22 -28.78
N GLU A 558 -31.60 -24.13 -27.93
CA GLU A 558 -32.53 -22.99 -27.87
C GLU A 558 -31.83 -21.70 -27.40
N SER A 559 -30.87 -21.82 -26.46
CA SER A 559 -30.17 -20.68 -25.84
C SER A 559 -28.88 -20.25 -26.55
N SER A 560 -28.34 -21.06 -27.47
CA SER A 560 -27.07 -20.79 -28.18
C SER A 560 -27.17 -19.71 -29.27
N HIS A 561 -28.38 -19.42 -29.75
CA HIS A 561 -28.63 -18.51 -30.88
C HIS A 561 -29.70 -17.44 -30.59
N SER A 562 -30.23 -17.38 -29.36
CA SER A 562 -31.28 -16.45 -28.96
C SER A 562 -30.96 -15.79 -27.62
N THR A 563 -31.02 -14.46 -27.55
CA THR A 563 -30.97 -13.68 -26.30
C THR A 563 -32.29 -13.70 -25.54
N ALA A 564 -33.27 -14.51 -25.97
CA ALA A 564 -34.56 -14.64 -25.31
C ALA A 564 -34.35 -15.27 -23.92
N PHE A 565 -34.26 -14.40 -22.91
CA PHE A 565 -34.30 -14.63 -21.47
C PHE A 565 -34.19 -16.11 -21.06
N ALA A 566 -32.96 -16.60 -20.87
CA ALA A 566 -32.76 -17.85 -20.14
C ALA A 566 -33.39 -17.68 -18.75
N GLU A 567 -34.48 -18.40 -18.47
CA GLU A 567 -35.14 -18.33 -17.16
C GLU A 567 -34.17 -18.79 -16.07
N ALA A 568 -34.17 -18.10 -14.92
CA ALA A 568 -33.29 -18.43 -13.80
C ALA A 568 -33.41 -19.90 -13.35
N VAL A 569 -34.64 -20.44 -13.41
CA VAL A 569 -34.94 -21.85 -13.10
C VAL A 569 -34.25 -22.80 -14.08
N THR A 570 -34.28 -22.49 -15.38
CA THR A 570 -33.66 -23.31 -16.43
C THR A 570 -32.14 -23.32 -16.32
N CYS A 571 -31.53 -22.16 -16.03
CA CYS A 571 -30.09 -22.06 -15.78
C CYS A 571 -29.69 -22.84 -14.51
N GLN A 572 -30.47 -22.73 -13.43
CA GLN A 572 -30.22 -23.49 -12.21
C GLN A 572 -30.27 -25.00 -12.46
N GLN A 573 -31.31 -25.49 -13.16
CA GLN A 573 -31.43 -26.90 -13.50
C GLN A 573 -30.27 -27.39 -14.38
N TYR A 574 -29.75 -26.56 -15.29
CA TYR A 574 -28.61 -26.91 -16.12
C TYR A 574 -27.31 -27.00 -15.31
N ARG A 575 -27.12 -26.10 -14.33
CA ARG A 575 -25.99 -26.15 -13.39
C ARG A 575 -26.04 -27.37 -12.49
N GLU A 576 -27.21 -27.68 -11.92
CA GLU A 576 -27.43 -28.89 -11.11
C GLU A 576 -27.15 -30.15 -11.92
N PHE A 577 -27.57 -30.17 -13.19
CA PHE A 577 -27.27 -31.25 -14.13
C PHE A 577 -25.75 -31.41 -14.36
N LEU A 578 -25.03 -30.32 -14.67
CA LEU A 578 -23.58 -30.36 -14.86
C LEU A 578 -22.85 -30.79 -13.58
N GLY A 579 -23.22 -30.23 -12.43
CA GLY A 579 -22.66 -30.61 -11.13
C GLY A 579 -22.86 -32.09 -10.82
N GLY A 580 -24.06 -32.62 -11.10
CA GLY A 580 -24.36 -34.05 -10.97
C GLY A 580 -23.50 -34.93 -11.88
N LEU A 581 -23.24 -34.52 -13.12
CA LEU A 581 -22.34 -35.26 -14.01
C LEU A 581 -20.88 -35.24 -13.53
N ILE A 582 -20.39 -34.09 -13.05
CA ILE A 582 -19.03 -33.97 -12.51
C ILE A 582 -18.85 -34.86 -11.28
N GLU A 583 -19.80 -34.84 -10.35
CA GLU A 583 -19.76 -35.67 -9.13
C GLU A 583 -19.75 -37.16 -9.44
N ARG A 584 -20.57 -37.59 -10.40
CA ARG A 584 -20.55 -38.98 -10.85
C ARG A 584 -19.23 -39.37 -11.45
N TYR A 585 -18.59 -38.51 -12.25
CA TYR A 585 -17.27 -38.85 -12.79
C TYR A 585 -16.20 -38.92 -11.67
N PHE A 586 -16.30 -38.07 -10.63
CA PHE A 586 -15.47 -38.26 -9.44
C PHE A 586 -15.70 -39.63 -8.76
N GLU A 587 -16.94 -40.11 -8.70
CA GLU A 587 -17.27 -41.44 -8.16
C GLU A 587 -16.70 -42.59 -9.00
N VAL A 588 -16.77 -42.50 -10.34
CA VAL A 588 -16.16 -43.49 -11.25
C VAL A 588 -14.66 -43.61 -10.98
N LEU A 589 -13.99 -42.48 -10.74
CA LEU A 589 -12.56 -42.43 -10.47
C LEU A 589 -12.19 -42.79 -9.02
N SER A 590 -13.18 -43.07 -8.15
CA SER A 590 -12.98 -43.34 -6.72
C SER A 590 -12.18 -42.24 -6.00
N ILE A 591 -12.39 -40.98 -6.39
CA ILE A 591 -11.67 -39.82 -5.83
C ILE A 591 -12.26 -39.46 -4.47
N SER A 592 -11.41 -39.37 -3.44
CA SER A 592 -11.81 -38.93 -2.10
C SER A 592 -12.34 -37.50 -2.11
N SER A 593 -13.30 -37.19 -1.24
CA SER A 593 -13.89 -35.84 -1.12
C SER A 593 -12.84 -34.74 -0.93
N THR A 594 -11.74 -35.02 -0.22
CA THR A 594 -10.62 -34.10 0.01
C THR A 594 -9.86 -33.68 -1.25
N ASN A 595 -9.91 -34.49 -2.32
CA ASN A 595 -9.23 -34.21 -3.59
C ASN A 595 -10.18 -33.57 -4.62
N LYS A 596 -11.49 -33.55 -4.35
CA LYS A 596 -12.49 -32.93 -5.23
C LYS A 596 -12.45 -31.41 -5.17
N THR A 597 -12.31 -30.86 -3.97
CA THR A 597 -12.46 -29.42 -3.72
C THR A 597 -11.11 -28.71 -3.67
N LEU A 598 -10.99 -27.59 -4.39
CA LEU A 598 -9.83 -26.71 -4.30
C LEU A 598 -10.04 -25.69 -3.18
N ILE A 599 -9.06 -25.61 -2.27
CA ILE A 599 -9.10 -24.62 -1.18
C ILE A 599 -8.70 -23.27 -1.76
N SER A 600 -9.51 -22.22 -1.51
CA SER A 600 -9.16 -20.86 -1.96
C SER A 600 -7.77 -20.45 -1.45
N PRO A 601 -6.83 -20.02 -2.31
CA PRO A 601 -5.51 -19.55 -1.89
C PRO A 601 -5.57 -18.34 -0.95
N VAL A 602 -6.67 -17.56 -0.99
CA VAL A 602 -6.90 -16.44 -0.07
C VAL A 602 -7.01 -16.93 1.38
N SER A 603 -7.55 -18.14 1.62
CA SER A 603 -7.59 -18.69 2.99
C SER A 603 -6.18 -18.91 3.56
N CYS A 604 -5.22 -19.30 2.72
CA CYS A 604 -3.82 -19.47 3.10
C CYS A 604 -3.15 -18.13 3.42
N VAL A 605 -3.55 -17.06 2.72
CA VAL A 605 -3.10 -15.69 3.04
C VAL A 605 -3.57 -15.30 4.43
N LEU A 606 -4.86 -15.50 4.72
CA LEU A 606 -5.44 -15.15 6.01
C LEU A 606 -4.73 -15.90 7.15
N GLU A 607 -4.42 -17.18 6.94
CA GLU A 607 -3.64 -17.97 7.88
C GLU A 607 -2.21 -17.43 8.05
N LEU A 608 -1.52 -17.12 6.94
CA LEU A 608 -0.17 -16.57 6.95
C LEU A 608 -0.09 -15.20 7.64
N LEU A 609 -1.12 -14.37 7.52
CA LEU A 609 -1.21 -13.06 8.19
C LEU A 609 -1.29 -13.19 9.72
N MET A 610 -1.76 -14.32 10.26
CA MET A 610 -1.72 -14.56 11.72
C MET A 610 -0.28 -14.63 12.25
N TYR A 611 0.65 -15.08 11.41
CA TYR A 611 2.08 -15.19 11.69
C TYR A 611 2.89 -13.96 11.24
N ALA A 612 2.20 -12.86 10.93
CA ALA A 612 2.84 -11.60 10.59
C ALA A 612 3.93 -11.23 11.60
N PRO A 613 5.11 -10.79 11.15
CA PRO A 613 6.13 -10.28 12.04
C PRO A 613 5.56 -9.15 12.90
N ARG A 614 5.66 -9.31 14.22
CA ARG A 614 5.32 -8.27 15.20
C ARG A 614 6.63 -7.85 15.87
N ALA A 615 6.77 -6.58 16.24
CA ALA A 615 7.87 -6.24 17.14
C ALA A 615 7.76 -7.10 18.41
N PRO A 616 8.89 -7.56 18.97
CA PRO A 616 8.87 -8.05 20.34
C PRO A 616 8.22 -6.97 21.20
N ILE A 617 7.18 -7.34 21.95
CA ILE A 617 6.64 -6.48 22.99
C ILE A 617 7.83 -6.15 23.87
N ALA A 618 8.25 -4.89 23.89
CA ALA A 618 9.22 -4.43 24.86
C ALA A 618 8.57 -4.66 26.23
N VAL A 619 8.91 -5.77 26.86
CA VAL A 619 8.63 -5.97 28.28
C VAL A 619 9.27 -4.77 28.94
N SER A 620 8.43 -3.90 29.49
CA SER A 620 8.81 -2.79 30.34
C SER A 620 9.62 -3.36 31.51
N MET A 621 10.92 -3.55 31.32
CA MET A 621 11.89 -3.50 32.41
C MET A 621 12.04 -2.03 32.76
N ARG A 622 11.06 -1.51 33.50
CA ARG A 622 11.28 -0.39 34.38
C ARG A 622 11.79 -0.99 35.69
N SER A 623 13.06 -0.72 35.94
CA SER A 623 13.70 -0.74 37.26
C SER A 623 12.91 0.10 38.26
#